data_AF-A0A1F5T0M1-F1
#
_entry.id   AF-A0A1F5T0M1-F1
#
_cell.length_a   1.000
_cell.length_b   1.000
_cell.length_c   1.000
_cell.angle_alpha   90.00
_cell.angle_beta   90.00
_cell.angle_gamma   90.00
#
_symmetry.space_group_name_H-M   'P 1'
#
loop_
_entity.id
_entity.type
_entity.pdbx_description
1 polymer ?
#
loop_
_entity_poly.entity_id
_entity_poly.type
_entity_poly.pdbx_seq_one_letter_code
_entity_poly.pdbx_strand_id
1 'polypeptide(L)'
;MNFEKPNETDNNSAEHEAKKFIGEATINGHEIVCTWYGREYEMHFPQIELSGAEEKGVYDQNIRITENVQDAEFVFEKTKKWAEEEDDVHELYKRVQKLAKSL
;
A
#
# COMPACT_ATOMS: atom_id res chain seq x y z
N MET A 1 -49.93 -5.05 -7.07
CA MET A 1 -48.78 -4.71 -6.20
C MET A 1 -47.54 -5.08 -6.98
N ASN A 2 -46.91 -4.11 -7.64
CA ASN A 2 -45.65 -4.35 -8.36
C ASN A 2 -44.51 -4.02 -7.41
N PHE A 3 -43.71 -5.04 -7.07
CA PHE A 3 -42.44 -4.86 -6.38
C PHE A 3 -41.39 -4.49 -7.43
N GLU A 4 -41.06 -3.22 -7.53
CA GLU A 4 -39.82 -2.78 -8.19
C GLU A 4 -38.64 -3.21 -7.29
N LYS A 5 -37.74 -4.02 -7.85
CA LYS A 5 -36.48 -4.39 -7.19
C LYS A 5 -35.55 -3.18 -7.20
N PRO A 6 -34.82 -2.89 -6.11
CA PRO A 6 -33.79 -1.86 -6.15
C PRO A 6 -32.67 -2.28 -7.11
N ASN A 7 -32.29 -1.36 -7.97
CA ASN A 7 -31.18 -1.46 -8.91
C ASN A 7 -29.86 -1.66 -8.15
N GLU A 8 -29.18 -2.79 -8.35
CA GLU A 8 -27.81 -3.05 -7.88
C GLU A 8 -26.80 -2.31 -8.77
N THR A 9 -26.80 -0.98 -8.73
CA THR A 9 -25.84 -0.20 -9.51
C THR A 9 -25.52 1.11 -8.81
N ASP A 10 -24.86 1.08 -7.65
CA ASP A 10 -24.07 2.24 -7.15
C ASP A 10 -23.23 2.00 -5.86
N ASN A 11 -22.91 0.76 -5.47
CA ASN A 11 -22.12 0.54 -4.24
C ASN A 11 -20.60 0.56 -4.42
N ASN A 12 -20.07 0.51 -5.64
CA ASN A 12 -18.60 0.51 -5.85
C ASN A 12 -17.96 1.90 -5.86
N SER A 13 -18.74 2.98 -6.04
CA SER A 13 -18.19 4.33 -6.20
C SER A 13 -17.95 5.02 -4.86
N ALA A 14 -18.76 4.74 -3.83
CA ALA A 14 -18.67 5.39 -2.52
C ALA A 14 -17.53 4.84 -1.63
N GLU A 15 -17.17 3.55 -1.75
CA GLU A 15 -16.04 2.98 -1.01
C GLU A 15 -14.68 3.52 -1.49
N HIS A 16 -14.55 3.84 -2.79
CA HIS A 16 -13.33 4.42 -3.37
C HIS A 16 -13.07 5.88 -2.91
N GLU A 17 -14.11 6.66 -2.59
CA GLU A 17 -13.91 7.99 -2.00
C GLU A 17 -13.53 7.96 -0.50
N ALA A 18 -13.78 6.85 0.20
CA ALA A 18 -13.80 6.81 1.67
C ALA A 18 -12.46 6.52 2.35
N LYS A 19 -11.47 5.90 1.70
CA LYS A 19 -10.16 5.65 2.33
C LYS A 19 -9.01 6.14 1.47
N LYS A 20 -8.76 7.45 1.54
CA LYS A 20 -7.49 8.04 1.08
C LYS A 20 -6.29 7.59 1.91
N PHE A 21 -6.52 6.97 3.06
CA PHE A 21 -5.49 6.49 3.97
C PHE A 21 -5.86 5.08 4.41
N ILE A 22 -4.97 4.12 4.16
CA ILE A 22 -5.14 2.73 4.58
C ILE A 22 -4.62 2.57 6.01
N GLY A 23 -3.45 3.13 6.31
CA GLY A 23 -2.89 3.07 7.64
C GLY A 23 -1.42 3.47 7.70
N GLU A 24 -0.93 3.58 8.93
CA GLU A 24 0.49 3.67 9.28
C GLU A 24 0.83 2.61 10.31
N ALA A 25 2.05 2.09 10.29
CA ALA A 25 2.54 1.14 11.27
C ALA A 25 4.04 1.32 11.49
N THR A 26 4.46 1.14 12.75
CA THR A 26 5.87 1.07 13.11
C THR A 26 6.17 -0.31 13.70
N ILE A 27 6.97 -1.12 13.00
CA ILE A 27 7.30 -2.50 13.38
C ILE A 27 8.81 -2.70 13.20
N ASN A 28 9.50 -3.18 14.23
CA ASN A 28 10.97 -3.33 14.25
C ASN A 28 11.74 -2.06 13.81
N GLY A 29 11.19 -0.88 14.08
CA GLY A 29 11.78 0.39 13.67
C GLY A 29 11.55 0.77 12.21
N HIS A 30 10.80 -0.04 11.45
CA HIS A 30 10.29 0.28 10.11
C HIS A 30 8.95 0.99 10.21
N GLU A 31 8.85 2.14 9.55
CA GLU A 31 7.68 2.98 9.47
C GLU A 31 7.14 2.78 8.06
N ILE A 32 5.88 2.40 8.02
CA ILE A 32 5.24 1.90 6.83
C ILE A 32 3.92 2.66 6.74
N VAL A 33 3.78 3.47 5.71
CA VAL A 33 2.59 4.29 5.50
C VAL A 33 1.94 3.88 4.19
N CYS A 34 0.62 3.67 4.17
CA CYS A 34 -0.13 3.36 2.96
C CYS A 34 -1.24 4.38 2.72
N THR A 35 -1.15 5.12 1.62
CA THR A 35 -1.98 6.28 1.32
C THR A 35 -2.35 6.36 -0.16
N TRP A 36 -3.43 7.05 -0.48
CA TRP A 36 -3.88 7.29 -1.85
C TRP A 36 -3.14 8.49 -2.46
N TYR A 37 -2.39 8.25 -3.53
CA TYR A 37 -1.66 9.27 -4.27
C TYR A 37 -2.35 9.60 -5.60
N GLY A 38 -3.52 10.24 -5.51
CA GLY A 38 -4.25 10.86 -6.64
C GLY A 38 -4.82 9.90 -7.72
N ARG A 39 -4.20 8.75 -7.95
CA ARG A 39 -4.56 7.73 -8.96
C ARG A 39 -4.41 6.30 -8.46
N GLU A 40 -3.50 6.08 -7.52
CA GLU A 40 -3.14 4.76 -7.01
C GLU A 40 -2.72 4.89 -5.54
N TYR A 41 -2.88 3.81 -4.78
CA TYR A 41 -2.30 3.70 -3.45
C TYR A 41 -0.79 3.54 -3.55
N GLU A 42 -0.07 4.16 -2.63
CA GLU A 42 1.38 4.04 -2.47
C GLU A 42 1.76 3.61 -1.05
N MET A 43 2.81 2.81 -0.95
CA MET A 43 3.54 2.56 0.29
C MET A 43 4.70 3.55 0.41
N HIS A 44 4.83 4.22 1.54
CA HIS A 44 5.95 5.10 1.86
C HIS A 44 6.80 4.51 2.99
N PHE A 45 8.13 4.55 2.79
CA PHE A 45 9.16 4.10 3.73
C PHE A 45 10.10 5.27 4.06
N PRO A 46 9.75 6.13 5.04
CA PRO A 46 10.46 7.39 5.29
C PRO A 46 11.91 7.21 5.74
N GLN A 47 12.28 6.05 6.27
CA GLN A 47 13.65 5.74 6.69
C GLN A 47 14.64 5.52 5.55
N ILE A 48 14.18 5.30 4.33
CA ILE A 48 15.08 5.03 3.21
C ILE A 48 15.73 6.33 2.77
N GLU A 49 16.98 6.59 3.16
CA GLU A 49 17.70 7.78 2.71
C GLU A 49 18.08 7.67 1.23
N LEU A 50 17.55 8.56 0.38
CA LEU A 50 17.76 8.52 -1.07
C LEU A 50 19.25 8.55 -1.47
N SER A 51 20.12 9.19 -0.66
CA SER A 51 21.56 9.26 -0.92
C SER A 51 22.28 7.91 -0.85
N GLY A 52 21.75 6.92 -0.13
CA GLY A 52 22.30 5.56 -0.04
C GLY A 52 21.41 4.48 -0.65
N ALA A 53 20.17 4.85 -1.01
CA ALA A 53 19.18 3.92 -1.54
C ALA A 53 19.64 3.30 -2.88
N GLU A 54 20.27 4.09 -3.77
CA GLU A 54 20.70 3.61 -5.09
C GLU A 54 21.69 2.44 -4.99
N GLU A 55 22.62 2.48 -4.05
CA GLU A 55 23.60 1.40 -3.80
C GLU A 55 22.92 0.10 -3.33
N LYS A 56 21.74 0.23 -2.72
CA LYS A 56 20.89 -0.89 -2.28
C LYS A 56 19.87 -1.29 -3.34
N GLY A 57 19.85 -0.64 -4.51
CA GLY A 57 18.91 -0.93 -5.60
C GLY A 57 17.51 -0.36 -5.38
N VAL A 58 17.37 0.64 -4.50
CA VAL A 58 16.14 1.37 -4.22
C VAL A 58 16.32 2.81 -4.71
N TYR A 59 15.40 3.31 -5.53
CA TYR A 59 15.54 4.64 -6.15
C TYR A 59 14.51 5.65 -5.63
N ASP A 60 13.59 5.21 -4.79
CA ASP A 60 12.50 6.00 -4.24
C ASP A 60 12.12 5.45 -2.86
N GLN A 61 11.57 6.29 -2.00
CA GLN A 61 10.97 5.90 -0.73
C GLN A 61 9.53 5.39 -0.91
N ASN A 62 8.94 5.66 -2.08
CA ASN A 62 7.56 5.35 -2.41
C ASN A 62 7.44 4.15 -3.36
N ILE A 63 6.48 3.28 -3.09
CA ILE A 63 6.09 2.17 -3.97
C ILE A 63 4.62 2.35 -4.34
N ARG A 64 4.39 2.65 -5.61
CA ARG A 64 3.08 2.55 -6.24
C ARG A 64 2.56 1.12 -6.20
N ILE A 65 1.34 0.92 -5.69
CA ILE A 65 0.74 -0.39 -5.47
C ILE A 65 -0.31 -0.69 -6.54
N THR A 66 -1.45 -0.01 -6.47
CA THR A 66 -2.68 -0.35 -7.21
C THR A 66 -3.75 0.71 -6.99
N GLU A 67 -4.72 0.82 -7.88
CA GLU A 67 -5.92 1.64 -7.68
C GLU A 67 -6.99 0.97 -6.80
N ASN A 68 -6.86 -0.34 -6.56
CA ASN A 68 -7.83 -1.13 -5.80
C ASN A 68 -7.56 -1.07 -4.29
N VAL A 69 -8.56 -0.63 -3.51
CA VAL A 69 -8.45 -0.50 -2.05
C VAL A 69 -8.16 -1.82 -1.33
N GLN A 70 -8.77 -2.93 -1.76
CA GLN A 70 -8.61 -4.24 -1.11
C GLN A 70 -7.22 -4.81 -1.34
N ASP A 71 -6.68 -4.64 -2.54
CA ASP A 71 -5.30 -5.04 -2.85
C ASP A 71 -4.30 -4.18 -2.07
N ALA A 72 -4.55 -2.88 -1.93
CA ALA A 72 -3.72 -1.99 -1.12
C ALA A 72 -3.75 -2.37 0.37
N GLU A 73 -4.92 -2.68 0.93
CA GLU A 73 -5.06 -3.23 2.29
C GLU A 73 -4.30 -4.55 2.44
N PHE A 74 -4.39 -5.44 1.45
CA PHE A 74 -3.65 -6.70 1.44
C PHE A 74 -2.12 -6.48 1.45
N VAL A 75 -1.61 -5.58 0.61
CA VAL A 75 -0.18 -5.25 0.57
C VAL A 75 0.26 -4.63 1.89
N PHE A 76 -0.52 -3.74 2.49
CA PHE A 76 -0.21 -3.14 3.78
C PHE A 76 -0.13 -4.18 4.89
N GLU A 77 -1.13 -5.06 5.02
CA GLU A 77 -1.14 -6.14 6.01
C GLU A 77 0.01 -7.14 5.80
N LYS A 78 0.34 -7.46 4.55
CA LYS A 78 1.50 -8.32 4.22
C LYS A 78 2.82 -7.66 4.59
N THR A 79 2.95 -6.36 4.32
CA THR A 79 4.15 -5.59 4.65
C THR A 79 4.38 -5.57 6.15
N LYS A 80 3.32 -5.35 6.95
CA LYS A 80 3.42 -5.40 8.41
C LYS A 80 3.97 -6.73 8.91
N LYS A 81 3.44 -7.86 8.39
CA LYS A 81 3.93 -9.20 8.76
C LYS A 81 5.39 -9.42 8.38
N TRP A 82 5.79 -8.96 7.20
CA TRP A 82 7.20 -9.07 6.79
C TRP A 82 8.12 -8.20 7.64
N ALA A 83 7.65 -7.03 8.08
CA ALA A 83 8.40 -6.16 8.98
C ALA A 83 8.60 -6.77 10.38
N GLU A 84 7.80 -7.77 10.79
CA GLU A 84 8.04 -8.52 12.04
C GLU A 84 9.26 -9.45 11.92
N GLU A 85 9.61 -9.89 10.71
CA GLU A 85 10.67 -10.88 10.43
C GLU A 85 11.92 -10.27 9.78
N GLU A 86 11.79 -9.09 9.17
CA GLU A 86 12.84 -8.40 8.42
C GLU A 86 13.31 -7.17 9.20
N ASP A 87 14.63 -7.04 9.38
CA ASP A 87 15.28 -5.92 10.06
C ASP A 87 15.87 -4.89 9.07
N ASP A 88 16.01 -5.24 7.77
CA ASP A 88 16.47 -4.31 6.73
C ASP A 88 15.28 -3.72 5.93
N VAL A 89 15.05 -2.41 6.11
CA VAL A 89 13.99 -1.67 5.42
C VAL A 89 14.14 -1.73 3.88
N HIS A 90 15.34 -1.88 3.34
CA HIS A 90 15.56 -1.97 1.90
C HIS A 90 15.14 -3.34 1.34
N GLU A 91 15.35 -4.42 2.10
CA GLU A 91 14.88 -5.75 1.72
C GLU A 91 13.36 -5.85 1.84
N LEU A 92 12.78 -5.26 2.90
CA LEU A 92 11.34 -5.10 3.03
C LEU A 92 10.76 -4.33 1.83
N TYR A 93 11.34 -3.18 1.49
CA TYR A 93 10.96 -2.38 0.33
C TYR A 93 10.98 -3.20 -0.97
N LYS A 94 12.08 -3.91 -1.26
CA LYS A 94 12.20 -4.74 -2.46
C LYS A 94 11.13 -5.82 -2.53
N ARG A 95 10.82 -6.44 -1.38
CA ARG A 95 9.80 -7.48 -1.27
C ARG A 95 8.41 -6.93 -1.57
N VAL A 96 8.10 -5.75 -1.04
CA VAL A 96 6.85 -5.02 -1.33
C VAL A 96 6.79 -4.59 -2.78
N GLN A 97 7.87 -4.05 -3.34
CA GLN A 97 7.94 -3.62 -4.74
C GLN A 97 7.69 -4.82 -5.68
N LYS A 98 8.24 -5.98 -5.35
CA LYS A 98 8.01 -7.21 -6.12
C LYS A 98 6.55 -7.67 -6.05
N LEU A 99 5.93 -7.58 -4.87
CA LEU A 99 4.50 -7.89 -4.70
C LEU A 99 3.63 -6.93 -5.51
N ALA A 100 3.86 -5.62 -5.40
CA ALA A 100 3.13 -4.58 -6.12
C ALA A 100 3.19 -4.77 -7.64
N LYS A 101 4.35 -5.14 -8.20
CA LYS A 101 4.51 -5.45 -9.63
C LYS A 101 3.75 -6.69 -10.12
N SER A 102 3.22 -7.50 -9.19
CA SER A 102 2.52 -8.75 -9.50
C SER A 102 1.00 -8.61 -9.39
N LEU A 103 0.51 -7.43 -8.97
CA LEU A 103 -0.90 -7.03 -8.94
C LEU A 103 -1.24 -6.31 -10.25
#